data_AF-A0A4Y2SD02-F1
#
_entry.id   AF-A0A4Y2SD02-F1
#
_cell.length_a   1.000
_cell.length_b   1.000
_cell.length_c   1.000
_cell.angle_alpha   90.00
_cell.angle_beta   90.00
_cell.angle_gamma   90.00
#
_symmetry.space_group_name_H-M   'P 1'
#
loop_
_entity.id
_entity.type
_entity.pdbx_description
1 polymer ?
#
loop_
_entity_poly.entity_id
_entity_poly.type
_entity_poly.pdbx_seq_one_letter_code
_entity_poly.pdbx_strand_id
1 'polypeptide(L)'
;MEHDFQHELGEMEHDFQHELGEMEHDFQHELGEAEHELQNVLGEMGHELQNVLGEMGHELEKMGDCLQREIRKMGRVLGAEVIKFVQERIKPSRQRKRQRSPSHGRRPSVQERKSLPAKKRSTE
;
A
#
# COMPACT_ATOMS: atom_id res chain seq x y z
N MET A 1 64.43 40.55 -47.47
CA MET A 1 63.54 41.63 -46.99
C MET A 1 62.08 41.32 -47.30
N GLU A 2 61.60 41.33 -48.56
CA GLU A 2 60.19 40.98 -48.85
C GLU A 2 59.83 39.54 -48.51
N HIS A 3 60.74 38.60 -48.77
CA HIS A 3 60.51 37.17 -48.53
C HIS A 3 60.49 36.80 -47.04
N ASP A 4 61.20 37.56 -46.20
CA ASP A 4 61.24 37.34 -44.75
C ASP A 4 59.95 37.84 -44.10
N PHE A 5 59.46 38.99 -44.56
CA PHE A 5 58.20 39.58 -44.07
C PHE A 5 56.98 38.72 -44.41
N GLN A 6 56.93 38.13 -45.61
CA GLN A 6 55.86 37.21 -45.97
C GLN A 6 55.89 35.92 -45.14
N HIS A 7 57.08 35.42 -44.80
CA HIS A 7 57.22 34.25 -43.95
C HIS A 7 56.75 34.52 -42.52
N GLU A 8 57.16 35.65 -41.92
CA GLU A 8 56.70 36.06 -40.58
C GLU A 8 55.18 36.26 -40.53
N LEU A 9 54.58 36.83 -41.57
CA LEU A 9 53.12 36.95 -41.65
C LEU A 9 52.41 35.59 -41.74
N GLY A 10 52.98 34.64 -42.48
CA GLY A 10 52.42 33.30 -42.60
C GLY A 10 52.47 32.51 -41.29
N GLU A 11 53.58 32.60 -40.54
CA GLU A 11 53.69 32.00 -39.21
C GLU A 11 52.71 32.64 -38.23
N MET A 12 52.58 33.99 -38.25
CA MET A 12 51.61 34.69 -37.40
C MET A 12 50.17 34.29 -37.73
N GLU A 13 49.82 34.12 -39.00
CA GLU A 13 48.49 33.65 -39.41
C GLU A 13 48.23 32.22 -38.94
N HIS A 14 49.21 31.33 -39.06
CA HIS A 14 49.12 29.95 -38.60
C HIS A 14 48.91 29.88 -37.08
N ASP A 15 49.70 30.64 -36.31
CA ASP A 15 49.58 30.69 -34.84
C ASP A 15 48.21 31.22 -34.41
N PHE A 16 47.70 32.26 -35.09
CA PHE A 16 46.37 32.79 -34.83
C PHE A 16 45.27 31.77 -35.09
N GLN A 17 45.37 31.01 -36.19
CA GLN A 17 44.41 29.97 -36.52
C GLN A 17 44.45 28.81 -35.52
N HIS A 18 45.64 28.45 -35.04
CA HIS A 18 45.82 27.42 -34.03
C HIS A 18 45.19 27.84 -32.69
N GLU A 19 45.48 29.04 -32.19
CA GLU A 19 44.89 29.56 -30.95
C GLU A 19 43.36 29.67 -31.04
N LEU A 20 42.83 30.11 -32.19
CA LEU A 20 41.38 30.13 -32.40
C LEU A 20 40.76 28.73 -32.39
N GLY A 21 41.44 27.75 -32.97
CA GLY A 21 41.00 26.35 -32.96
C GLY A 21 40.98 25.75 -31.56
N GLU A 22 42.01 26.02 -30.76
CA GLU A 22 42.05 25.58 -29.35
C GLU A 22 40.94 26.25 -28.53
N MET A 23 40.73 27.56 -28.70
CA MET A 23 39.66 28.28 -28.02
C MET A 23 38.26 27.74 -28.39
N GLU A 24 38.04 27.42 -29.67
CA GLU A 24 36.78 26.83 -30.12
C GLU A 24 36.57 25.44 -29.50
N HIS A 25 37.61 24.60 -29.48
CA HIS A 25 37.54 23.27 -28.89
C HIS A 25 37.22 23.34 -27.39
N ASP A 26 37.90 24.20 -26.64
CA ASP A 26 37.67 24.37 -25.20
C ASP A 26 36.26 24.87 -24.92
N PHE A 27 35.77 25.82 -25.71
CA PHE A 27 34.41 26.32 -25.58
C PHE A 27 33.36 25.23 -25.86
N GLN A 28 33.57 24.40 -26.88
CA GLN A 28 32.69 23.27 -27.16
C GLN A 28 32.70 22.23 -26.04
N HIS A 29 33.87 21.97 -25.46
CA HIS A 29 34.02 21.04 -24.34
C HIS A 29 33.26 21.54 -23.11
N GLU A 30 33.47 22.79 -22.70
CA GLU A 30 32.77 23.40 -21.57
C GLU A 30 31.24 23.41 -21.77
N LEU A 31 30.77 23.69 -22.99
CA LEU A 31 29.34 23.60 -23.31
C LEU A 31 28.80 22.18 -23.17
N GLY A 32 29.56 21.18 -23.62
CA GLY A 32 29.18 19.77 -23.50
C GLY A 32 29.09 19.31 -22.04
N GLU A 33 30.04 19.73 -21.20
CA GLU A 33 30.01 19.47 -19.76
C GLU A 33 28.80 20.12 -19.09
N ALA A 34 28.55 21.40 -19.39
CA ALA A 34 27.40 22.12 -18.86
C ALA A 34 26.06 21.48 -19.28
N GLU A 35 25.94 21.00 -20.52
CA GLU A 35 24.76 20.27 -20.98
C GLU A 35 24.57 18.96 -20.20
N HIS A 36 25.64 18.19 -20.01
CA HIS A 36 25.59 16.93 -19.28
C HIS A 36 25.21 17.13 -17.80
N GLU A 37 25.77 18.14 -17.14
CA GLU A 37 25.39 18.52 -15.77
C GLU A 37 23.91 18.90 -15.68
N LEU A 38 23.43 19.71 -16.64
CA LEU A 38 22.02 20.10 -16.68
C LEU A 38 21.10 18.89 -16.85
N GLN A 39 21.46 17.95 -17.73
CA GLN A 39 20.70 16.71 -17.92
C GLN A 39 20.65 15.86 -16.64
N ASN A 40 21.75 15.76 -15.89
CA ASN A 40 21.79 15.03 -14.64
C ASN A 40 20.87 15.65 -13.59
N VAL A 41 20.95 16.98 -13.40
CA VAL A 41 20.09 17.71 -12.46
C VAL A 41 18.62 17.54 -12.81
N LEU A 42 18.27 17.63 -14.10
CA LEU A 42 16.90 17.40 -14.56
C LEU A 42 16.44 15.96 -14.33
N GLY A 43 17.33 14.99 -14.54
CA GLY A 43 17.07 13.57 -14.27
C GLY A 43 16.79 13.31 -12.80
N GLU A 44 17.63 13.82 -11.91
CA GLU A 44 17.48 13.70 -10.46
C GLU A 44 16.17 14.34 -9.98
N MET A 45 15.88 15.55 -10.42
CA MET A 45 14.61 16.23 -10.11
C MET A 45 13.40 15.44 -10.60
N GLY A 46 13.49 14.83 -11.78
CA GLY A 46 12.45 13.96 -12.33
C GLY A 46 12.20 12.73 -11.45
N HIS A 47 13.25 12.09 -10.98
CA HIS A 47 13.16 10.94 -10.07
C HIS A 47 12.58 11.32 -8.71
N GLU A 48 13.01 12.43 -8.12
CA GLU A 48 12.47 12.92 -6.85
C GLU A 48 10.97 13.23 -6.97
N LEU A 49 10.56 13.91 -8.04
CA LEU A 49 9.16 14.22 -8.27
C LEU A 49 8.31 12.94 -8.42
N GLN A 50 8.80 11.94 -9.15
CA GLN A 50 8.12 10.65 -9.27
C GLN A 50 7.95 9.95 -7.93
N ASN A 51 8.97 9.98 -7.07
CA ASN A 51 8.91 9.38 -5.74
C ASN A 51 7.86 10.06 -4.87
N VAL A 52 7.86 11.40 -4.81
CA VAL A 52 6.87 12.17 -4.04
C VAL A 52 5.45 11.90 -4.53
N LEU A 53 5.23 11.88 -5.85
CA LEU A 53 3.92 11.56 -6.41
C LEU A 53 3.48 10.13 -6.11
N GLY A 54 4.39 9.17 -6.14
CA GLY A 54 4.13 7.78 -5.78
C GLY A 54 3.75 7.62 -4.31
N GLU A 55 4.48 8.24 -3.41
CA GLU A 55 4.19 8.22 -1.97
C GLU A 55 2.82 8.84 -1.66
N MET A 56 2.53 10.03 -2.22
CA MET A 56 1.23 10.67 -2.08
C MET A 56 0.10 9.80 -2.62
N GLY A 57 0.30 9.12 -3.76
CA GLY A 57 -0.65 8.18 -4.32
C GLY A 57 -0.98 7.03 -3.37
N HIS A 58 0.05 6.42 -2.77
CA HIS A 58 -0.12 5.36 -1.78
C HIS A 58 -0.82 5.83 -0.50
N GLU A 59 -0.57 7.05 -0.04
CA GLU A 59 -1.26 7.62 1.12
C GLU A 59 -2.75 7.86 0.83
N LEU A 60 -3.08 8.41 -0.33
CA LEU A 60 -4.46 8.61 -0.77
C LEU A 60 -5.22 7.28 -0.89
N GLU A 61 -4.58 6.25 -1.44
CA GLU A 61 -5.16 4.90 -1.51
C GLU A 61 -5.46 4.33 -0.12
N LYS A 62 -4.48 4.38 0.80
CA LYS A 62 -4.68 3.96 2.20
C LYS A 62 -5.80 4.71 2.90
N MET A 63 -5.91 6.02 2.65
CA MET A 63 -6.98 6.85 3.20
C MET A 63 -8.35 6.43 2.65
N GLY A 64 -8.44 6.19 1.34
CA GLY A 64 -9.63 5.68 0.67
C GLY A 64 -10.10 4.35 1.26
N ASP A 65 -9.18 3.41 1.45
CA ASP A 65 -9.46 2.11 2.08
C ASP A 65 -9.96 2.24 3.51
N CYS A 66 -9.35 3.13 4.29
CA CYS A 66 -9.77 3.41 5.66
C CYS A 66 -11.20 3.96 5.70
N LEU A 67 -11.49 4.95 4.84
CA LEU A 67 -12.81 5.57 4.75
C LEU A 67 -13.87 4.55 4.31
N GLN A 68 -13.58 3.75 3.29
CA GLN A 68 -14.51 2.74 2.78
C GLN A 68 -14.79 1.67 3.85
N ARG A 69 -13.77 1.26 4.61
CA ARG A 69 -13.92 0.34 5.73
C ARG A 69 -14.85 0.92 6.80
N GLU A 70 -14.72 2.21 7.12
CA GLU A 70 -15.53 2.86 8.14
C GLU A 70 -16.99 3.00 7.71
N ILE A 71 -17.23 3.42 6.46
CA ILE A 71 -18.57 3.43 5.85
C ILE A 71 -19.22 2.04 5.93
N ARG A 72 -18.47 0.99 5.59
CA ARG A 72 -18.98 -0.40 5.66
C ARG A 72 -19.31 -0.83 7.09
N LYS A 73 -18.52 -0.42 8.10
CA LYS A 73 -18.84 -0.69 9.51
C LYS A 73 -20.13 0.01 9.92
N MET A 74 -20.26 1.31 9.63
CA MET A 74 -21.46 2.08 9.96
C MET A 74 -22.70 1.49 9.29
N GLY A 75 -22.61 1.13 8.01
CA GLY A 75 -23.70 0.49 7.28
C GLY A 75 -24.16 -0.83 7.92
N ARG A 76 -23.23 -1.65 8.45
CA ARG A 76 -23.57 -2.88 9.18
C ARG A 76 -24.28 -2.60 10.50
N VAL A 77 -23.81 -1.63 11.27
CA VAL A 77 -24.43 -1.23 12.54
C VAL A 77 -25.85 -0.70 12.30
N LEU A 78 -26.00 0.24 11.36
CA LEU A 78 -27.30 0.80 11.02
C LEU A 78 -28.26 -0.27 10.49
N GLY A 79 -27.77 -1.16 9.61
CA GLY A 79 -28.56 -2.28 9.10
C GLY A 79 -29.04 -3.23 10.21
N ALA A 80 -28.17 -3.56 11.17
CA ALA A 80 -28.55 -4.39 12.31
C ALA A 80 -29.63 -3.71 13.19
N GLU A 81 -29.50 -2.41 13.45
CA GLU A 81 -30.47 -1.66 14.25
C GLU A 81 -31.83 -1.56 13.54
N VAL A 82 -31.84 -1.35 12.22
CA VAL A 82 -33.07 -1.36 11.41
C VAL A 82 -33.74 -2.73 11.44
N ILE A 83 -32.97 -3.82 11.28
CA ILE A 83 -33.51 -5.18 11.33
C ILE A 83 -34.13 -5.46 12.71
N LYS A 84 -33.44 -5.10 13.79
CA LYS A 84 -33.94 -5.25 15.16
C LYS A 84 -35.23 -4.46 15.37
N PHE A 85 -35.29 -3.20 14.94
CA PHE A 85 -36.49 -2.37 15.02
C PHE A 85 -37.69 -3.03 14.30
N VAL A 86 -37.48 -3.53 13.08
CA VAL A 86 -38.52 -4.22 12.30
C VAL A 86 -39.01 -5.50 13.01
N GLN A 87 -38.08 -6.29 13.56
CA GLN A 87 -38.43 -7.51 14.31
C GLN A 87 -39.20 -7.20 15.60
N GLU A 88 -38.83 -6.15 16.33
CA GLU A 88 -39.46 -5.81 17.62
C GLU A 88 -40.82 -5.11 17.45
N ARG A 89 -40.98 -4.26 16.43
CA ARG A 89 -42.18 -3.41 16.26
C ARG A 89 -43.19 -3.91 15.24
N ILE A 90 -42.73 -4.54 14.15
CA ILE A 90 -43.61 -4.88 13.00
C ILE A 90 -43.96 -6.37 13.01
N LYS A 91 -43.02 -7.24 13.36
CA LYS A 91 -43.25 -8.70 13.44
C LYS A 91 -43.00 -9.20 14.86
N PRO A 92 -43.89 -8.93 15.85
CA PRO A 92 -43.75 -9.52 17.16
C PRO A 92 -43.80 -11.05 17.01
N SER A 93 -42.63 -11.67 17.07
CA SER A 93 -42.47 -13.12 16.94
C SER A 93 -43.37 -13.80 17.97
N ARG A 94 -44.38 -14.53 17.47
CA ARG A 94 -45.24 -15.43 18.25
C ARG A 94 -44.43 -16.61 18.80
N GLN A 95 -43.45 -16.38 19.66
CA GLN A 95 -42.75 -17.44 20.40
C GLN A 95 -42.39 -16.97 21.81
N ARG A 96 -43.42 -16.73 22.62
CA ARG A 96 -43.34 -16.79 24.09
C ARG A 96 -44.14 -17.95 24.69
N LYS A 97 -44.49 -18.95 23.87
CA LYS A 97 -45.14 -20.21 24.30
C LYS A 97 -44.29 -21.39 23.87
N ARG A 98 -43.23 -21.66 24.61
CA ARG A 98 -42.65 -22.99 24.86
C ARG A 98 -41.38 -22.78 25.68
N GLN A 99 -41.27 -23.51 26.78
CA GLN A 99 -40.17 -23.48 27.75
C GLN A 99 -40.24 -22.39 28.82
N ARG A 100 -41.12 -22.61 29.80
CA ARG A 100 -40.73 -22.79 31.22
C ARG A 100 -42.01 -23.07 32.02
N SER A 101 -42.44 -24.32 31.97
CA SER A 101 -43.28 -24.88 33.04
C SER A 101 -42.35 -25.26 34.19
N PRO A 102 -42.61 -24.86 35.44
CA PRO A 102 -41.81 -25.26 36.59
C PRO A 102 -42.25 -26.66 37.04
N SER A 103 -41.45 -27.70 36.78
CA SER A 103 -41.62 -28.99 37.45
C SER A 103 -40.92 -28.92 38.81
N HIS A 104 -41.72 -28.77 39.87
CA HIS A 104 -41.31 -29.09 41.22
C HIS A 104 -41.16 -30.60 41.38
N GLY A 105 -40.01 -31.03 41.92
CA GLY A 105 -39.75 -32.43 42.23
C GLY A 105 -38.35 -32.63 42.81
N ARG A 106 -38.10 -32.11 44.01
CA ARG A 106 -36.95 -32.53 44.83
C ARG A 106 -37.19 -33.96 45.35
N ARG A 107 -36.22 -34.87 45.19
CA ARG A 107 -35.52 -35.54 46.31
C ARG A 107 -34.39 -36.47 45.80
N PRO A 108 -33.38 -36.76 46.64
CA PRO A 108 -31.99 -36.94 46.21
C PRO A 108 -31.55 -38.41 46.15
N SER A 109 -30.37 -38.58 45.55
CA SER A 109 -29.56 -39.78 45.48
C SER A 109 -29.34 -40.46 46.83
N VAL A 110 -29.58 -41.76 46.87
CA VAL A 110 -29.02 -42.64 47.89
C VAL A 110 -28.27 -43.73 47.16
N GLN A 111 -26.98 -43.83 47.48
CA GLN A 111 -26.15 -44.99 47.26
C GLN A 111 -26.82 -46.21 47.96
N GLU A 112 -27.81 -46.80 47.32
CA GLU A 112 -28.36 -48.11 47.66
C GLU A 112 -27.80 -49.09 46.62
N ARG A 113 -26.63 -49.65 46.92
CA ARG A 113 -26.49 -50.98 47.53
C ARG A 113 -26.82 -52.11 46.55
N LYS A 114 -25.72 -52.75 46.14
CA LYS A 114 -25.49 -54.20 46.14
C LYS A 114 -25.72 -54.98 44.84
N SER A 115 -24.65 -55.72 44.51
CA SER A 115 -24.59 -57.11 44.01
C SER A 115 -25.04 -57.45 42.57
N LEU A 116 -24.02 -57.68 41.73
CA LEU A 116 -23.80 -58.83 40.81
C LEU A 116 -24.77 -60.04 40.98
N PRO A 117 -25.04 -60.87 39.94
CA PRO A 117 -23.97 -61.51 39.15
C PRO A 117 -24.22 -61.79 37.65
N ALA A 118 -23.12 -62.27 37.06
CA ALA A 118 -22.88 -62.62 35.66
C ALA A 118 -23.79 -63.73 35.11
N LYS A 119 -24.01 -63.68 33.78
CA LYS A 119 -24.36 -64.86 32.98
C LYS A 119 -23.52 -64.91 31.72
N LYS A 120 -22.68 -65.95 31.67
CA LYS A 120 -22.02 -66.49 30.47
C LYS A 120 -23.03 -67.26 29.61
N ARG A 121 -22.85 -67.27 28.29
CA ARG A 121 -23.19 -68.32 27.29
C ARG A 121 -22.75 -67.78 25.91
N SER A 122 -21.62 -68.20 25.34
CA SER A 122 -21.40 -69.42 24.55
C SER A 122 -22.52 -69.69 23.55
N THR A 123 -22.25 -69.37 22.28
CA THR A 123 -22.85 -70.00 21.11
C THR A 123 -21.78 -70.87 20.46
N GLU A 124 -22.16 -72.12 20.21
CA GLU A 124 -21.46 -73.10 19.37
C GLU A 124 -21.24 -72.58 17.94
#